data_AF-A0A6L8Q1K6-F1
#
_entry.id   AF-A0A6L8Q1K6-F1
#
_cell.length_a   1.000
_cell.length_b   1.000
_cell.length_c   1.000
_cell.angle_alpha   90.00
_cell.angle_beta   90.00
_cell.angle_gamma   90.00
#
_symmetry.space_group_name_H-M   'P 1'
#
loop_
_entity.id
_entity.type
_entity.pdbx_description
1 polymer ?
#
loop_
_entity_poly.entity_id
_entity_poly.type
_entity_poly.pdbx_seq_one_letter_code
_entity_poly.pdbx_strand_id
1 'polypeptide(L)'
;MTTFEQTFEELPLAGVHDLAAARHAEGWRYVQILAVNTEEGIDLVYSYMKDGHLANFNVSGVKQTDVVPSITDLYLEAFVCENEIHDLFDVAISDIAIDFGGMFYQLAEKAPMTVVSPEQLAAREKAKKIAAAKAAKEAKAAAPAEAPTGPTEEEIQAKIAGLDPEKAAKVRAAMEAKAKKAAAAAPAPVGPTEEEIEAKIAGLDPEKAAKVRAAMEAKARKAAEGKGE
;
A
#
# COMPACT_ATOMS: atom_id res chain seq x y z
N MET A 1 -23.93 39.66 0.45
CA MET A 1 -24.07 38.19 0.35
C MET A 1 -22.76 37.61 0.84
N THR A 2 -22.81 36.76 1.86
CA THR A 2 -21.63 36.00 2.29
C THR A 2 -21.34 34.95 1.22
N THR A 3 -20.11 34.91 0.72
CA THR A 3 -19.70 33.93 -0.30
C THR A 3 -19.72 32.54 0.32
N PHE A 4 -20.33 31.58 -0.38
CA PHE A 4 -20.30 30.19 0.06
C PHE A 4 -18.90 29.60 -0.16
N GLU A 5 -18.38 28.91 0.85
CA GLU A 5 -17.12 28.19 0.81
C GLU A 5 -17.29 26.80 1.42
N GLN A 6 -16.52 25.83 0.92
CA GLN A 6 -16.49 24.47 1.45
C GLN A 6 -15.04 23.96 1.54
N THR A 7 -14.69 23.37 2.68
CA THR A 7 -13.38 22.76 2.94
C THR A 7 -13.52 21.32 3.40
N PHE A 8 -12.43 20.55 3.26
CA PHE A 8 -12.30 19.18 3.72
C PHE A 8 -10.97 19.02 4.43
N GLU A 9 -11.00 18.52 5.65
CA GLU A 9 -9.84 18.31 6.50
C GLU A 9 -9.86 16.90 7.07
N GLU A 10 -8.69 16.31 7.29
CA GLU A 10 -8.57 15.00 7.94
C GLU A 10 -8.75 15.14 9.46
N LEU A 11 -9.45 14.18 10.06
CA LEU A 11 -9.75 14.15 11.48
C LEU A 11 -9.43 12.75 12.04
N PRO A 12 -8.47 12.64 12.97
CA PRO A 12 -8.29 11.39 13.71
C PRO A 12 -9.55 11.04 14.50
N LEU A 13 -9.90 9.75 14.55
CA LEU A 13 -11.07 9.27 15.29
C LEU A 13 -11.11 9.79 16.75
N ALA A 14 -9.95 9.80 17.42
CA ALA A 14 -9.85 10.28 18.80
C ALA A 14 -10.15 11.79 18.97
N GLY A 15 -10.11 12.57 17.89
CA GLY A 15 -10.38 14.01 17.89
C GLY A 15 -11.83 14.39 17.60
N VAL A 16 -12.73 13.42 17.35
CA VAL A 16 -14.12 13.68 16.96
C VAL A 16 -14.86 14.54 17.98
N HIS A 17 -14.82 14.15 19.26
CA HIS A 17 -15.54 14.86 20.31
C HIS A 17 -14.92 16.23 20.61
N ASP A 18 -13.59 16.30 20.72
CA ASP A 18 -12.87 17.55 20.95
C ASP A 18 -13.15 18.60 19.85
N LEU A 19 -13.21 18.16 18.60
CA LEU A 19 -13.59 19.01 17.48
C LEU A 19 -15.04 19.50 17.64
N ALA A 20 -15.98 18.60 17.94
CA ALA A 20 -17.38 18.97 18.14
C ALA A 20 -17.53 19.99 19.28
N ALA A 21 -16.80 19.81 20.38
CA ALA A 21 -16.79 20.74 21.51
C ALA A 21 -16.25 22.12 21.11
N ALA A 22 -15.15 22.17 20.36
CA ALA A 22 -14.58 23.42 19.85
C ALA A 22 -15.56 24.14 18.90
N ARG A 23 -16.18 23.41 17.96
CA ARG A 23 -17.18 23.96 17.03
C ARG A 23 -18.42 24.46 17.75
N HIS A 24 -18.89 23.73 18.76
CA HIS A 24 -20.03 24.14 19.58
C HIS A 24 -19.72 25.43 20.35
N ALA A 25 -18.57 25.50 21.00
CA ALA A 25 -18.13 26.70 21.73
C ALA A 25 -17.95 27.93 20.82
N GLU A 26 -17.51 27.72 19.58
CA GLU A 26 -17.38 28.76 18.56
C GLU A 26 -18.72 29.16 17.91
N GLY A 27 -19.83 28.48 18.23
CA GLY A 27 -21.15 28.76 17.68
C GLY A 27 -21.38 28.24 16.26
N TRP A 28 -20.67 27.19 15.85
CA TRP A 28 -20.96 26.49 14.59
C TRP A 28 -22.21 25.63 14.73
N ARG A 29 -22.98 25.58 13.65
CA ARG A 29 -24.12 24.68 13.54
C ARG A 29 -23.66 23.33 13.01
N TYR A 30 -24.01 22.26 13.69
CA TYR A 30 -23.88 20.91 13.14
C TYR A 30 -24.83 20.73 11.93
N VAL A 31 -24.33 20.09 10.87
CA VAL A 31 -25.09 19.86 9.64
C VAL A 31 -25.48 18.40 9.49
N GLN A 32 -24.48 17.51 9.53
CA GLN A 32 -24.66 16.06 9.35
C GLN A 32 -23.37 15.30 9.70
N ILE A 33 -23.50 13.97 9.86
CA ILE A 33 -22.42 13.00 9.71
C ILE A 33 -22.82 12.12 8.53
N LEU A 34 -21.94 11.99 7.54
CA LEU A 34 -22.13 11.09 6.41
C LEU A 34 -21.20 9.89 6.55
N ALA A 35 -21.75 8.67 6.49
CA ALA A 35 -20.98 7.44 6.43
C ALA A 35 -20.78 6.96 4.97
N VAL A 36 -19.57 6.52 4.65
CA VAL A 36 -19.21 5.97 3.34
C VAL A 36 -18.49 4.64 3.52
N ASN A 37 -18.99 3.58 2.88
CA ASN A 37 -18.33 2.27 2.88
C ASN A 37 -17.15 2.27 1.90
N THR A 38 -15.92 2.15 2.41
CA THR A 38 -14.67 2.16 1.61
C THR A 38 -13.95 0.81 1.66
N GLU A 39 -12.79 0.71 1.00
CA GLU A 39 -11.95 -0.49 1.06
C GLU A 39 -11.22 -0.66 2.39
N GLU A 40 -11.01 0.46 3.09
CA GLU A 40 -10.26 0.55 4.33
C GLU A 40 -11.16 0.70 5.55
N GLY A 41 -12.49 0.62 5.41
CA GLY A 41 -13.44 0.71 6.53
C GLY A 41 -14.59 1.64 6.18
N ILE A 42 -15.20 2.22 7.21
CA ILE A 42 -16.22 3.24 7.06
C ILE A 42 -15.58 4.61 7.25
N ASP A 43 -15.75 5.50 6.28
CA ASP A 43 -15.34 6.89 6.41
C ASP A 43 -16.52 7.69 6.96
N LEU A 44 -16.27 8.55 7.96
CA LEU A 44 -17.27 9.44 8.57
C LEU A 44 -16.91 10.89 8.28
N VAL A 45 -17.81 11.61 7.61
CA VAL A 45 -17.62 13.03 7.29
C VAL A 45 -18.51 13.87 8.19
N TYR A 46 -17.92 14.57 9.15
CA TYR A 46 -18.60 15.50 10.04
C TYR A 46 -18.65 16.88 9.38
N SER A 47 -19.86 17.41 9.19
CA SER A 47 -20.08 18.70 8.53
C SER A 47 -20.59 19.75 9.53
N TYR A 48 -19.92 20.90 9.58
CA TYR A 48 -20.32 22.05 10.38
C TYR A 48 -20.44 23.30 9.50
N MET A 49 -21.39 24.17 9.81
CA MET A 49 -21.65 25.39 9.03
C MET A 49 -21.68 26.63 9.91
N LYS A 50 -20.97 27.67 9.46
CA LYS A 50 -20.97 29.01 10.08
C LYS A 50 -20.66 30.07 9.03
N ASP A 51 -21.42 31.16 9.03
CA ASP A 51 -21.18 32.35 8.19
C ASP A 51 -20.93 32.06 6.69
N GLY A 52 -21.63 31.07 6.12
CA GLY A 52 -21.49 30.68 4.71
C GLY A 52 -20.35 29.70 4.42
N HIS A 53 -19.58 29.31 5.42
CA HIS A 53 -18.53 28.29 5.32
C HIS A 53 -19.04 26.93 5.80
N LEU A 54 -18.90 25.90 4.96
CA LEU A 54 -19.19 24.50 5.26
C LEU A 54 -17.88 23.73 5.45
N ALA A 55 -17.47 23.54 6.71
CA ALA A 55 -16.27 22.79 7.05
C ALA A 55 -16.61 21.30 7.21
N ASN A 56 -15.91 20.44 6.48
CA ASN A 56 -16.07 18.99 6.52
C ASN A 56 -14.82 18.34 7.09
N PHE A 57 -15.00 17.43 8.04
CA PHE A 57 -13.91 16.73 8.71
C PHE A 57 -14.05 15.23 8.50
N ASN A 58 -13.05 14.62 7.88
CA ASN A 58 -13.06 13.25 7.43
C ASN A 58 -12.33 12.34 8.40
N VAL A 59 -13.05 11.40 8.99
CA VAL A 59 -12.50 10.29 9.79
C VAL A 59 -12.48 9.05 8.91
N SER A 60 -11.34 8.73 8.32
CA SER A 60 -11.24 7.60 7.41
C SER A 60 -11.01 6.25 8.10
N GLY A 61 -11.57 5.20 7.51
CA GLY A 61 -11.19 3.81 7.78
C GLY A 61 -11.64 3.25 9.13
N VAL A 62 -12.74 3.77 9.70
CA VAL A 62 -13.33 3.26 10.94
C VAL A 62 -13.67 1.77 10.78
N LYS A 63 -13.15 0.95 11.69
CA LYS A 63 -13.39 -0.49 11.73
C LYS A 63 -14.54 -0.81 12.69
N GLN A 64 -15.14 -1.99 12.53
CA GLN A 64 -16.15 -2.50 13.48
C GLN A 64 -15.61 -2.70 14.91
N THR A 65 -14.29 -2.76 15.08
CA THR A 65 -13.64 -2.83 16.40
C THR A 65 -13.46 -1.48 17.07
N ASP A 66 -13.60 -0.40 16.31
CA ASP A 66 -13.45 0.95 16.82
C ASP A 66 -14.77 1.42 17.43
N VAL A 67 -14.69 2.33 18.39
CA VAL A 67 -15.85 2.95 19.03
C VAL A 67 -15.75 4.45 18.81
N VAL A 68 -16.73 5.02 18.12
CA VAL A 68 -16.83 6.46 17.85
C VAL A 68 -17.54 7.13 19.03
N PRO A 69 -16.99 8.20 19.63
CA PRO A 69 -17.73 8.94 20.65
C PRO A 69 -18.88 9.72 20.00
N SER A 70 -20.08 9.61 20.56
CA SER A 70 -21.23 10.44 20.17
C SER A 70 -20.96 11.91 20.46
N ILE A 71 -21.52 12.80 19.64
CA ILE A 71 -21.48 14.26 19.86
C ILE A 71 -22.81 14.82 20.39
N THR A 72 -23.75 13.95 20.77
CA THR A 72 -25.13 14.33 21.12
C THR A 72 -25.28 15.06 22.44
N ASP A 73 -24.26 15.05 23.29
CA ASP A 73 -24.17 15.92 24.47
C ASP A 73 -24.01 17.40 24.09
N LEU A 74 -23.48 17.68 22.90
CA LEU A 74 -23.27 19.03 22.35
C LEU A 74 -24.31 19.37 21.27
N TYR A 75 -24.56 18.42 20.36
CA TYR A 75 -25.47 18.55 19.23
C TYR A 75 -26.51 17.45 19.27
N LEU A 76 -27.55 17.64 20.08
CA LEU A 76 -28.57 16.62 20.32
C LEU A 76 -29.10 16.05 19.01
N GLU A 77 -29.32 16.87 17.99
CA GLU A 77 -29.83 16.48 16.67
C GLU A 77 -28.98 15.42 15.94
N ALA A 78 -27.71 15.21 16.32
CA ALA A 78 -26.85 14.18 15.75
C ALA A 78 -27.36 12.76 16.02
N PHE A 79 -28.23 12.56 17.02
CA PHE A 79 -28.73 11.23 17.39
C PHE A 79 -29.36 10.48 16.22
N VAL A 80 -30.03 11.20 15.31
CA VAL A 80 -30.65 10.61 14.12
C VAL A 80 -29.59 9.98 13.21
N CYS A 81 -28.55 10.74 12.88
CA CYS A 81 -27.46 10.29 12.02
C CYS A 81 -26.65 9.18 12.70
N GLU A 82 -26.34 9.32 13.99
CA GLU A 82 -25.54 8.33 14.71
C GLU A 82 -26.26 6.98 14.82
N ASN A 83 -27.56 6.98 15.13
CA ASN A 83 -28.35 5.75 15.13
C ASN A 83 -28.49 5.16 13.71
N GLU A 84 -28.71 5.99 12.68
CA GLU A 84 -28.74 5.54 11.28
C GLU A 84 -27.42 4.86 10.88
N ILE A 85 -26.29 5.46 11.23
CA ILE A 85 -24.95 4.95 10.91
C ILE A 85 -24.70 3.63 11.65
N HIS A 86 -25.08 3.55 12.92
CA HIS A 86 -25.03 2.31 13.69
C HIS A 86 -25.83 1.19 13.01
N ASP A 87 -27.07 1.44 12.62
CA ASP A 87 -27.96 0.44 12.02
C ASP A 87 -27.52 0.03 10.61
N LEU A 88 -27.22 1.02 9.75
CA LEU A 88 -26.97 0.80 8.33
C LEU A 88 -25.54 0.34 8.03
N PHE A 89 -24.57 0.73 8.86
CA PHE A 89 -23.15 0.48 8.64
C PHE A 89 -22.47 -0.37 9.73
N ASP A 90 -23.16 -0.66 10.84
CA ASP A 90 -22.60 -1.43 11.99
C ASP A 90 -21.34 -0.78 12.58
N VAL A 91 -21.34 0.55 12.61
CA VAL A 91 -20.33 1.35 13.32
C VAL A 91 -20.76 1.49 14.78
N ALA A 92 -19.90 1.09 15.71
CA ALA A 92 -20.17 1.28 17.13
C ALA A 92 -19.99 2.76 17.52
N ILE A 93 -21.03 3.34 18.11
CA ILE A 93 -21.01 4.72 18.63
C ILE A 93 -21.39 4.69 20.10
N SER A 94 -20.55 5.25 20.97
CA SER A 94 -20.80 5.29 22.42
C SER A 94 -21.52 6.57 22.83
N ASP A 95 -22.26 6.50 23.93
CA ASP A 95 -22.80 7.66 24.65
C ASP A 95 -23.82 8.50 23.85
N ILE A 96 -24.56 7.88 22.94
CA ILE A 96 -25.69 8.53 22.25
C ILE A 96 -26.77 8.89 23.28
N ALA A 97 -27.14 10.17 23.36
CA ALA A 97 -28.11 10.68 24.33
C ALA A 97 -29.51 10.06 24.15
N ILE A 98 -29.92 9.81 22.90
CA ILE A 98 -31.14 9.08 22.54
C ILE A 98 -30.74 7.88 21.69
N ASP A 99 -30.36 6.80 22.38
CA ASP A 99 -29.91 5.56 21.76
C ASP A 99 -31.07 4.59 21.53
N PHE A 100 -31.22 4.11 20.29
CA PHE A 100 -32.18 3.07 19.92
C PHE A 100 -31.58 1.66 19.94
N GLY A 101 -30.28 1.53 20.25
CA GLY A 101 -29.60 0.25 20.49
C GLY A 101 -29.61 -0.69 19.29
N GLY A 102 -29.50 -0.16 18.07
CA GLY A 102 -29.59 -0.97 16.84
C GLY A 102 -30.99 -1.14 16.26
N MET A 103 -31.98 -0.42 16.79
CA MET A 103 -33.40 -0.56 16.43
C MET A 103 -34.01 0.75 15.91
N PHE A 104 -33.21 1.65 15.37
CA PHE A 104 -33.69 2.89 14.77
C PHE A 104 -34.44 2.61 13.46
N TYR A 105 -33.97 1.63 12.70
CA TYR A 105 -34.66 1.04 11.55
C TYR A 105 -35.05 -0.42 11.77
N GLN A 106 -36.14 -0.82 11.13
CA GLN A 106 -36.48 -2.24 10.96
C GLN A 106 -35.78 -2.77 9.71
N LEU A 107 -34.57 -3.29 9.88
CA LEU A 107 -33.76 -3.81 8.78
C LEU A 107 -34.02 -5.30 8.54
N ALA A 108 -34.04 -5.70 7.27
CA ALA A 108 -34.13 -7.11 6.87
C ALA A 108 -32.78 -7.84 7.01
N GLU A 109 -31.68 -7.11 6.89
CA GLU A 109 -30.30 -7.61 6.95
C GLU A 109 -29.46 -6.68 7.83
N LYS A 110 -28.42 -7.23 8.46
CA LYS A 110 -27.48 -6.44 9.28
C LYS A 110 -26.58 -5.60 8.35
N ALA A 111 -26.39 -4.32 8.68
CA ALA A 111 -25.44 -3.43 8.01
C ALA A 111 -25.58 -3.39 6.47
N PRO A 112 -26.79 -3.16 5.92
CA PRO A 112 -27.06 -3.32 4.49
C PRO A 112 -26.20 -2.41 3.59
N MET A 113 -25.70 -1.28 4.11
CA MET A 113 -24.84 -0.37 3.35
C MET A 113 -23.37 -0.85 3.27
N THR A 114 -23.04 -1.93 3.97
CA THR A 114 -21.70 -2.55 3.95
C THR A 114 -21.58 -3.73 2.99
N VAL A 115 -22.71 -4.24 2.47
CA VAL A 115 -22.72 -5.42 1.59
C VAL A 115 -22.01 -5.08 0.27
N VAL A 116 -20.99 -5.87 -0.04
CA VAL A 116 -20.20 -5.75 -1.27
C VAL A 116 -20.55 -6.92 -2.17
N SER A 117 -20.88 -6.66 -3.44
CA SER A 117 -21.15 -7.75 -4.39
C SER A 117 -19.89 -8.62 -4.60
N PRO A 118 -20.03 -9.90 -4.98
CA PRO A 118 -18.88 -10.76 -5.29
C PRO A 118 -17.94 -10.16 -6.35
N GLU A 119 -18.50 -9.44 -7.32
CA GLU A 119 -17.74 -8.75 -8.37
C GLU A 119 -16.92 -7.59 -7.80
N GLN A 120 -17.52 -6.80 -6.91
CA GLN A 120 -16.84 -5.72 -6.21
C GLN A 120 -15.74 -6.26 -5.28
N LEU A 121 -15.96 -7.37 -4.58
CA LEU A 121 -14.92 -8.05 -3.79
C LEU A 121 -13.75 -8.52 -4.68
N ALA A 122 -14.03 -9.15 -5.81
CA ALA A 122 -12.99 -9.60 -6.74
C ALA A 122 -12.19 -8.43 -7.35
N ALA A 123 -12.87 -7.33 -7.67
CA ALA A 123 -12.23 -6.09 -8.14
C ALA A 123 -11.29 -5.50 -7.07
N ARG A 124 -11.75 -5.45 -5.81
CA ARG A 124 -10.95 -4.99 -4.66
C ARG A 124 -9.74 -5.87 -4.42
N GLU A 125 -9.88 -7.21 -4.43
CA GLU A 125 -8.74 -8.12 -4.29
C GLU A 125 -7.70 -7.96 -5.41
N LYS A 126 -8.16 -7.76 -6.65
CA LYS A 126 -7.27 -7.49 -7.78
C LYS A 126 -6.53 -6.16 -7.60
N ALA A 127 -7.23 -5.10 -7.18
CA ALA A 127 -6.64 -3.79 -6.91
C ALA A 127 -5.58 -3.87 -5.80
N LYS A 128 -5.88 -4.55 -4.68
CA LYS A 128 -4.93 -4.78 -3.57
C LYS A 128 -3.67 -5.53 -4.03
N LYS A 129 -3.80 -6.56 -4.87
CA LYS A 129 -2.64 -7.28 -5.45
C LYS A 129 -1.79 -6.39 -6.34
N ILE A 130 -2.40 -5.52 -7.15
CA ILE A 130 -1.68 -4.57 -8.01
C ILE A 130 -0.96 -3.52 -7.17
N ALA A 131 -1.63 -2.96 -6.16
CA ALA A 131 -1.05 -1.98 -5.24
C ALA A 131 0.14 -2.56 -4.46
N ALA A 132 -0.01 -3.76 -3.91
CA ALA A 132 1.08 -4.46 -3.23
C ALA A 132 2.27 -4.74 -4.14
N ALA A 133 2.02 -5.15 -5.39
CA ALA A 133 3.09 -5.36 -6.38
C ALA A 133 3.79 -4.06 -6.77
N LYS A 134 3.07 -2.94 -6.86
CA LYS A 134 3.63 -1.62 -7.13
C LYS A 134 4.47 -1.13 -5.94
N ALA A 135 3.93 -1.18 -4.73
CA ALA A 135 4.64 -0.82 -3.51
C ALA A 135 5.92 -1.66 -3.32
N ALA A 136 5.88 -2.96 -3.60
CA ALA A 136 7.07 -3.82 -3.54
C ALA A 136 8.13 -3.47 -4.60
N LYS A 137 7.73 -3.01 -5.79
CA LYS A 137 8.65 -2.51 -6.82
C LYS A 137 9.27 -1.17 -6.43
N GLU A 138 8.46 -0.26 -5.89
CA GLU A 138 8.91 1.05 -5.42
C GLU A 138 9.86 0.93 -4.22
N ALA A 139 9.57 0.03 -3.26
CA ALA A 139 10.47 -0.27 -2.15
C ALA A 139 11.80 -0.87 -2.62
N LYS A 140 11.81 -1.70 -3.67
CA LYS A 140 13.05 -2.20 -4.30
C LYS A 140 13.82 -1.12 -5.07
N ALA A 141 13.14 -0.11 -5.59
CA ALA A 141 13.76 1.00 -6.31
C ALA A 141 14.27 2.11 -5.38
N ALA A 142 13.65 2.27 -4.20
CA ALA A 142 14.04 3.23 -3.16
C ALA A 142 15.09 2.67 -2.18
N ALA A 143 15.40 1.37 -2.24
CA ALA A 143 16.53 0.82 -1.51
C ALA A 143 17.83 1.47 -2.04
N PRO A 144 18.63 2.14 -1.19
CA PRO A 144 19.90 2.70 -1.63
C PRO A 144 20.79 1.60 -2.19
N ALA A 145 21.42 1.85 -3.33
CA ALA A 145 22.54 1.06 -3.82
C ALA A 145 23.74 1.31 -2.90
N GLU A 146 23.69 0.84 -1.66
CA GLU A 146 24.92 0.58 -0.92
C GLU A 146 25.59 -0.59 -1.63
N ALA A 147 26.64 -0.25 -2.39
CA ALA A 147 27.62 -1.23 -2.82
C ALA A 147 28.03 -2.05 -1.58
N PRO A 148 28.03 -3.40 -1.64
CA PRO A 148 28.53 -4.19 -0.54
C PRO A 148 30.03 -3.90 -0.44
N THR A 149 30.41 -2.98 0.46
CA THR A 149 31.78 -2.90 0.93
C THR A 149 31.96 -4.16 1.78
N GLY A 150 32.43 -5.22 1.12
CA GLY A 150 32.96 -6.37 1.81
C GLY A 150 34.06 -5.92 2.78
N PRO A 151 34.29 -6.67 3.87
CA PRO A 151 35.33 -6.33 4.83
C PRO A 151 36.67 -6.18 4.12
N THR A 152 37.39 -5.09 4.41
CA THR A 152 38.68 -4.78 3.80
C THR A 152 39.73 -5.81 4.18
N GLU A 153 40.72 -6.01 3.30
CA GLU A 153 41.83 -6.97 3.45
C GLU A 153 42.51 -6.89 4.83
N GLU A 154 42.58 -5.68 5.40
CA GLU A 154 43.20 -5.38 6.70
C GLU A 154 42.40 -5.94 7.90
N GLU A 155 41.06 -5.93 7.84
CA GLU A 155 40.20 -6.51 8.91
C GLU A 155 40.22 -8.04 8.89
N ILE A 156 40.42 -8.65 7.72
CA ILE A 156 40.57 -10.09 7.56
C ILE A 156 41.93 -10.54 8.09
N GLN A 157 42.99 -9.78 7.82
CA GLN A 157 44.34 -10.04 8.33
C GLN A 157 44.39 -9.98 9.87
N ALA A 158 43.71 -9.00 10.48
CA ALA A 158 43.66 -8.81 11.93
C ALA A 158 42.93 -9.96 12.64
N LYS A 159 41.86 -10.51 12.04
CA LYS A 159 41.12 -11.65 12.60
C LYS A 159 41.84 -12.99 12.45
N ILE A 160 42.72 -13.13 11.45
CA ILE A 160 43.52 -14.36 11.25
C ILE A 160 44.71 -14.40 12.23
N ALA A 161 45.26 -13.25 12.63
CA ALA A 161 46.40 -13.18 13.56
C ALA A 161 46.07 -13.64 15.00
N GLY A 162 44.79 -13.63 15.38
CA GLY A 162 44.32 -14.09 16.70
C GLY A 162 43.80 -15.54 16.74
N LEU A 163 43.88 -16.29 15.64
CA LEU A 163 43.36 -17.65 15.55
C LEU A 163 44.47 -18.71 15.66
N ASP A 164 44.15 -19.80 16.36
CA ASP A 164 44.97 -21.02 16.44
C ASP A 164 45.37 -21.52 15.02
N PRO A 165 46.63 -21.99 14.78
CA PRO A 165 47.16 -22.20 13.43
C PRO A 165 46.32 -23.13 12.54
N GLU A 166 45.66 -24.15 13.12
CA GLU A 166 44.76 -25.04 12.39
C GLU A 166 43.49 -24.35 11.89
N LYS A 167 42.93 -23.42 12.68
CA LYS A 167 41.72 -22.69 12.30
C LYS A 167 42.04 -21.60 11.28
N ALA A 168 43.20 -20.96 11.39
CA ALA A 168 43.71 -20.04 10.38
C ALA A 168 43.93 -20.72 9.02
N ALA A 169 44.48 -21.94 9.01
CA ALA A 169 44.66 -22.74 7.80
C ALA A 169 43.32 -23.12 7.16
N LYS A 170 42.32 -23.49 7.97
CA LYS A 170 40.98 -23.84 7.48
C LYS A 170 40.23 -22.66 6.87
N VAL A 171 40.39 -21.47 7.45
CA VAL A 171 39.81 -20.22 6.92
C VAL A 171 40.49 -19.80 5.63
N ARG A 172 41.83 -19.90 5.54
CA ARG A 172 42.57 -19.65 4.30
C ARG A 172 42.19 -20.62 3.19
N ALA A 173 42.08 -21.91 3.49
CA ALA A 173 41.63 -22.92 2.53
C ALA A 173 40.19 -22.69 2.05
N ALA A 174 39.29 -22.25 2.95
CA ALA A 174 37.91 -21.92 2.59
C ALA A 174 37.83 -20.66 1.72
N MET A 175 38.67 -19.66 1.97
CA MET A 175 38.76 -18.46 1.12
C MET A 175 39.39 -18.77 -0.23
N GLU A 176 40.44 -19.60 -0.31
CA GLU A 176 41.01 -20.06 -1.58
C GLU A 176 40.02 -20.91 -2.39
N ALA A 177 39.23 -21.76 -1.74
CA ALA A 177 38.17 -22.52 -2.40
C ALA A 177 37.06 -21.60 -2.92
N LYS A 178 36.72 -20.54 -2.17
CA LYS A 178 35.73 -19.54 -2.58
C LYS A 178 36.26 -18.64 -3.69
N ALA A 179 37.56 -18.29 -3.68
CA ALA A 179 38.23 -17.55 -4.73
C ALA A 179 38.38 -18.39 -6.02
N LYS A 180 38.67 -19.69 -5.91
CA LYS A 180 38.65 -20.61 -7.06
C LYS A 180 37.24 -20.80 -7.63
N LYS A 181 36.21 -20.82 -6.77
CA LYS A 181 34.80 -20.87 -7.20
C LYS A 181 34.36 -19.55 -7.84
N ALA A 182 34.88 -18.41 -7.39
CA ALA A 182 34.65 -17.10 -8.00
C ALA A 182 35.44 -16.90 -9.31
N ALA A 183 36.65 -17.44 -9.41
CA ALA A 183 37.45 -17.46 -10.64
C ALA A 183 36.87 -18.41 -11.69
N ALA A 184 36.26 -19.53 -11.27
CA ALA A 184 35.43 -20.38 -12.13
C ALA A 184 34.08 -19.73 -12.54
N ALA A 185 33.74 -18.61 -11.90
CA ALA A 185 32.61 -17.75 -12.24
C ALA A 185 33.06 -16.44 -12.92
N ALA A 186 34.20 -16.47 -13.62
CA ALA A 186 34.44 -15.53 -14.71
C ALA A 186 33.29 -15.66 -15.73
N PRO A 187 32.83 -14.56 -16.37
CA PRO A 187 31.58 -14.55 -17.09
C PRO A 187 31.65 -15.49 -18.29
N ALA A 188 30.86 -16.57 -18.26
CA ALA A 188 30.45 -17.23 -19.48
C ALA A 188 29.58 -16.25 -20.29
N PRO A 189 29.69 -16.22 -21.63
CA PRO A 189 28.90 -15.31 -22.45
C PRO A 189 27.41 -15.61 -22.25
N VAL A 190 26.62 -14.58 -21.97
CA VAL A 190 25.17 -14.68 -21.94
C VAL A 190 24.66 -14.77 -23.38
N GLY A 191 24.34 -15.99 -23.82
CA GLY A 191 23.62 -16.25 -25.06
C GLY A 191 23.79 -17.70 -25.54
N PRO A 192 22.75 -18.35 -26.11
CA PRO A 192 22.93 -19.62 -26.81
C PRO A 192 23.95 -19.43 -27.95
N THR A 193 24.78 -20.44 -28.19
CA THR A 193 25.83 -20.38 -29.22
C THR A 193 25.22 -20.27 -30.62
N GLU A 194 25.96 -19.69 -31.58
CA GLU A 194 25.47 -19.54 -32.97
C GLU A 194 25.03 -20.89 -33.57
N GLU A 195 25.70 -21.99 -33.20
CA GLU A 195 25.37 -23.36 -33.62
C GLU A 195 24.01 -23.84 -33.06
N GLU A 196 23.67 -23.50 -31.82
CA GLU A 196 22.36 -23.86 -31.22
C GLU A 196 21.21 -23.04 -31.78
N ILE A 197 21.48 -21.80 -32.18
CA ILE A 197 20.51 -20.92 -32.85
C ILE A 197 20.23 -21.44 -34.26
N GLU A 198 21.27 -21.86 -34.98
CA GLU A 198 21.14 -22.35 -36.35
C GLU A 198 20.46 -23.72 -36.42
N ALA A 199 20.75 -24.63 -35.48
CA ALA A 199 20.05 -25.91 -35.34
C ALA A 199 18.55 -25.72 -35.04
N LYS A 200 18.19 -24.71 -34.23
CA LYS A 200 16.78 -24.39 -33.96
C LYS A 200 16.10 -23.76 -35.17
N ILE A 201 16.78 -22.89 -35.93
CA ILE A 201 16.19 -22.28 -37.13
C ILE A 201 16.00 -23.31 -38.24
N ALA A 202 16.88 -24.30 -38.38
CA ALA A 202 16.78 -25.36 -39.39
C ALA A 202 15.58 -26.30 -39.19
N GLY A 203 15.07 -26.43 -37.95
CA GLY A 203 13.88 -27.23 -37.64
C GLY A 203 12.55 -26.48 -37.73
N LEU A 204 12.56 -25.18 -38.07
CA LEU A 204 11.34 -24.37 -38.19
C LEU A 204 10.93 -24.16 -39.65
N ASP A 205 9.62 -24.05 -39.86
CA ASP A 205 9.03 -23.62 -41.13
C ASP A 205 9.62 -22.27 -41.59
N PRO A 206 9.90 -22.07 -42.90
CA PRO A 206 10.60 -20.89 -43.43
C PRO A 206 10.00 -19.54 -43.00
N GLU A 207 8.68 -19.45 -42.82
CA GLU A 207 8.05 -18.20 -42.38
C GLU A 207 8.36 -17.87 -40.90
N LYS A 208 8.46 -18.91 -40.06
CA LYS A 208 8.81 -18.76 -38.64
C LYS A 208 10.31 -18.54 -38.45
N ALA A 209 11.14 -19.19 -39.26
CA ALA A 209 12.58 -18.97 -39.30
C ALA A 209 12.93 -17.49 -39.60
N ALA A 210 12.27 -16.89 -40.59
CA ALA A 210 12.45 -15.47 -40.93
C ALA A 210 12.06 -14.54 -39.76
N LYS A 211 10.96 -14.84 -39.07
CA LYS A 211 10.48 -14.05 -37.94
C LYS A 211 11.42 -14.11 -36.73
N VAL A 212 12.02 -15.27 -36.47
CA VAL A 212 13.02 -15.45 -35.39
C VAL A 212 14.32 -14.70 -35.72
N ARG A 213 14.79 -14.75 -36.98
CA ARG A 213 15.98 -13.98 -37.41
C ARG A 213 15.74 -12.47 -37.29
N ALA A 214 14.60 -11.97 -37.73
CA ALA A 214 14.25 -10.55 -37.63
C ALA A 214 14.13 -10.07 -36.17
N ALA A 215 13.55 -10.88 -35.28
CA ALA A 215 13.44 -10.54 -33.86
C ALA A 215 14.81 -10.48 -33.17
N MET A 216 15.74 -11.35 -33.57
CA MET A 216 17.11 -11.35 -33.04
C MET A 216 17.90 -10.11 -33.50
N GLU A 217 17.80 -9.74 -34.79
CA GLU A 217 18.46 -8.55 -35.32
C GLU A 217 17.92 -7.25 -34.68
N ALA A 218 16.61 -7.18 -34.46
CA ALA A 218 16.00 -6.06 -33.74
C ALA A 218 16.48 -5.97 -32.28
N LYS A 219 16.70 -7.12 -31.63
CA LYS A 219 17.22 -7.17 -30.26
C LYS A 219 18.70 -6.78 -30.19
N ALA A 220 19.49 -7.16 -31.20
CA ALA A 220 20.89 -6.77 -31.33
C ALA A 220 21.03 -5.26 -31.57
N ARG A 221 20.17 -4.66 -32.40
CA ARG A 221 20.12 -3.19 -32.59
C ARG A 221 19.77 -2.47 -31.29
N LYS A 222 18.75 -2.91 -30.55
CA LYS A 222 18.40 -2.31 -29.25
C LYS A 222 19.50 -2.42 -28.21
N ALA A 223 20.27 -3.52 -28.23
CA ALA A 223 21.41 -3.70 -27.33
C ALA A 223 22.61 -2.81 -27.70
N ALA A 224 22.76 -2.44 -28.98
CA ALA A 224 23.75 -1.46 -29.43
C ALA A 224 23.33 -0.02 -29.11
N GLU A 225 22.04 0.29 -29.19
CA GLU A 225 21.49 1.62 -28.87
C GLU A 225 21.54 1.95 -27.37
N GLY A 226 21.41 0.95 -26.49
CA GLY A 226 21.49 1.13 -25.03
C GLY A 226 22.89 1.28 -24.43
N LYS A 227 23.95 1.38 -25.26
CA LYS A 227 25.35 1.54 -24.81
C LYS A 227 25.94 2.93 -25.11
N GLY A 228 25.10 3.88 -25.52
CA GLY A 228 25.50 5.26 -25.79
C GLY A 228 24.80 6.27 -24.88
N GLU A 229 25.03 6.18 -23.57
CA GLU A 229 24.88 7.30 -22.62
C GLU A 229 25.90 7.15 -21.50
#